data_AF-A0AA43L9C5-F1
#
_entry.id   AF-A0AA43L9C5-F1
#
_cell.length_a   1.000
_cell.length_b   1.000
_cell.length_c   1.000
_cell.angle_alpha   90.00
_cell.angle_beta   90.00
_cell.angle_gamma   90.00
#
_symmetry.space_group_name_H-M   'P 1'
#
loop_
_entity.id
_entity.type
_entity.pdbx_description
1 polymer ?
#
loop_
_entity_poly.entity_id
_entity_poly.type
_entity_poly.pdbx_seq_one_letter_code
_entity_poly.pdbx_strand_id
1 'polypeptide(L)'
;MAILKIEQRLVRKVGHQYYPVKPKPRELCNRVTIQVPDHLVWERKIQPVIDAYAKEVFREELIGKNLDVIRQEYGLELVPHLLSFEDENISRQEGRPFRWESV
;
A
#
# COMPACT_ATOMS: atom_id res chain seq x y z
N MET A 1 -14.78 -2.64 9.26
CA MET A 1 -13.87 -2.60 8.09
C MET A 1 -12.80 -1.54 8.29
N ALA A 2 -11.58 -1.83 7.87
CA ALA A 2 -10.45 -0.93 7.99
C ALA A 2 -10.29 -0.13 6.71
N ILE A 3 -10.10 1.19 6.85
CA ILE A 3 -9.88 2.10 5.74
C ILE A 3 -8.37 2.35 5.62
N LEU A 4 -7.80 1.95 4.49
CA LEU A 4 -6.39 2.15 4.17
C LEU A 4 -6.25 3.15 3.03
N LYS A 5 -5.27 4.06 3.13
CA LYS A 5 -4.79 4.86 1.99
C LYS A 5 -3.49 4.28 1.48
N ILE A 6 -3.50 3.80 0.24
CA ILE A 6 -2.32 3.26 -0.43
C ILE A 6 -1.60 4.39 -1.13
N GLU A 7 -0.38 4.65 -0.69
CA GLU A 7 0.54 5.53 -1.39
C GLU A 7 1.31 4.74 -2.43
N GLN A 8 1.25 5.21 -3.67
CA GLN A 8 2.01 4.68 -4.80
C GLN A 8 3.34 5.42 -4.88
N ARG A 9 4.47 4.71 -4.92
CA ARG A 9 5.81 5.28 -5.09
C ARG A 9 6.49 4.67 -6.31
N LEU A 10 6.80 5.49 -7.30
CA LEU A 10 7.70 5.06 -8.37
C LEU A 10 9.10 4.88 -7.77
N VAL A 11 9.69 3.71 -7.95
CA VAL A 11 11.00 3.34 -7.43
C VAL A 11 11.95 2.95 -8.55
N ARG A 12 13.23 3.25 -8.36
CA ARG A 12 14.32 2.80 -9.25
C ARG A 12 15.31 1.97 -8.46
N LYS A 13 15.74 0.85 -9.05
CA LYS A 13 16.81 0.03 -8.49
C LYS A 13 18.18 0.70 -8.75
N VAL A 14 18.94 0.93 -7.68
CA VAL A 14 20.33 1.39 -7.73
C VAL A 14 21.15 0.41 -6.88
N GLY A 15 21.99 -0.38 -7.55
CA GLY A 15 22.66 -1.53 -6.92
C GLY A 15 21.63 -2.56 -6.40
N HIS A 16 21.69 -2.85 -5.11
CA HIS A 16 20.78 -3.80 -4.44
C HIS A 16 19.59 -3.12 -3.73
N GLN A 17 19.44 -1.80 -3.85
CA GLN A 17 18.40 -1.04 -3.15
C GLN A 17 17.44 -0.35 -4.12
N TYR A 18 16.19 -0.20 -3.68
CA TYR A 18 15.16 0.57 -4.40
C TYR A 18 15.03 1.95 -3.77
N TYR A 19 15.09 2.98 -4.61
CA TYR A 19 14.96 4.37 -4.19
C TYR A 19 13.74 5.02 -4.85
N PRO A 20 12.93 5.80 -4.10
CA PRO A 20 11.82 6.52 -4.68
C PRO A 20 12.32 7.60 -5.65
N VAL A 21 11.68 7.67 -6.82
CA VAL A 21 11.93 8.71 -7.82
C VAL A 21 11.40 10.05 -7.30
N LYS A 22 12.24 11.08 -7.39
CA LYS A 22 11.91 12.46 -6.99
C LYS A 22 12.19 13.43 -8.16
N PRO A 23 11.31 14.41 -8.44
CA PRO A 23 10.02 14.63 -7.78
C PRO A 23 9.01 13.50 -8.07
N LYS A 24 8.04 13.33 -7.18
CA LYS A 24 6.98 12.33 -7.36
C LYS A 24 6.16 12.68 -8.62
N PRO A 25 5.92 11.73 -9.54
CA PRO A 25 5.07 11.97 -10.71
C PRO A 25 3.67 12.41 -10.28
N ARG A 26 3.08 13.35 -11.04
CA ARG A 26 1.79 13.96 -10.67
C ARG A 26 0.68 12.92 -10.59
N GLU A 27 0.66 11.94 -11.49
CA GLU A 27 -0.32 10.86 -11.51
C GLU A 27 -0.26 9.96 -10.26
N LEU A 28 0.88 9.93 -9.56
CA LEU A 28 1.05 9.12 -8.34
C LEU A 28 0.91 9.95 -7.05
N CYS A 29 0.68 11.26 -7.14
CA CYS A 29 0.52 12.12 -5.95
C CYS A 29 -0.72 11.74 -5.13
N ASN A 30 -1.78 11.27 -5.79
CA ASN A 30 -2.99 10.83 -5.13
C ASN A 30 -2.77 9.45 -4.47
N ARG A 31 -3.35 9.30 -3.27
CA ARG A 31 -3.43 8.01 -2.58
C ARG A 31 -4.75 7.34 -2.94
N VAL A 32 -4.73 6.03 -3.09
CA VAL A 32 -5.92 5.22 -3.36
C VAL A 32 -6.50 4.75 -2.04
N THR A 33 -7.79 4.98 -1.82
CA THR A 33 -8.47 4.50 -0.61
C THR A 33 -9.02 3.10 -0.88
N ILE A 34 -8.73 2.15 -0.01
CA ILE A 34 -9.29 0.80 -0.07
C ILE A 34 -9.93 0.45 1.27
N GLN A 35 -10.87 -0.50 1.22
CA GLN A 35 -11.49 -1.07 2.40
C GLN A 35 -11.14 -2.55 2.49
N VAL A 36 -10.67 -2.97 3.66
CA VAL A 36 -10.32 -4.37 3.93
C VAL A 36 -10.89 -4.80 5.28
N PRO A 37 -11.21 -6.09 5.48
CA PRO A 37 -11.58 -6.60 6.80
C PRO A 37 -10.54 -6.27 7.88
N ASP A 38 -11.00 -5.93 9.09
CA ASP A 38 -10.15 -5.44 10.19
C ASP A 38 -9.08 -6.46 10.61
N HIS A 39 -9.43 -7.74 10.59
CA HIS A 39 -8.51 -8.83 10.93
C HIS A 39 -7.28 -8.90 10.01
N LEU A 40 -7.37 -8.46 8.75
CA LEU A 40 -6.23 -8.46 7.83
C LEU A 40 -5.17 -7.43 8.22
N VAL A 41 -5.61 -6.32 8.82
CA VAL A 41 -4.72 -5.30 9.39
C VAL A 41 -4.07 -5.81 10.68
N TRP A 42 -4.84 -6.46 11.55
CA TRP A 42 -4.32 -7.03 12.80
C TRP A 42 -3.30 -8.14 12.57
N GLU A 43 -3.57 -9.02 11.60
CA GLU A 43 -2.67 -10.11 11.20
C GLU A 43 -1.47 -9.63 10.37
N ARG A 44 -1.41 -8.34 10.04
CA ARG A 44 -0.36 -7.72 9.24
C ARG A 44 -0.17 -8.35 7.86
N LYS A 45 -1.25 -8.88 7.27
CA LYS A 45 -1.19 -9.54 5.96
C LYS A 45 -1.22 -8.51 4.83
N ILE A 46 -0.09 -8.35 4.15
CA ILE A 46 0.03 -7.38 3.04
C ILE A 46 -0.61 -7.87 1.73
N GLN A 47 -0.63 -9.18 1.47
CA GLN A 47 -1.14 -9.69 0.18
C GLN A 47 -2.62 -9.34 -0.07
N PRO A 48 -3.54 -9.52 0.89
CA PRO A 48 -4.93 -9.11 0.71
C PRO A 48 -5.10 -7.60 0.51
N VAL A 49 -4.20 -6.79 1.08
CA VAL A 49 -4.17 -5.33 0.90
C VAL A 49 -3.77 -4.97 -0.53
N ILE A 50 -2.76 -5.66 -1.08
CA ILE A 50 -2.33 -5.51 -2.48
C ILE A 50 -3.47 -5.92 -3.42
N ASP A 51 -4.11 -7.06 -3.17
CA ASP A 51 -5.18 -7.57 -4.01
C ASP A 51 -6.40 -6.64 -4.00
N ALA A 52 -6.75 -6.09 -2.83
CA ALA A 52 -7.81 -5.08 -2.70
C ALA A 52 -7.46 -3.78 -3.46
N TYR A 53 -6.21 -3.31 -3.36
CA TYR A 53 -5.72 -2.20 -4.16
C TYR A 53 -5.78 -2.47 -5.65
N ALA A 54 -5.33 -3.65 -6.10
CA ALA A 54 -5.33 -4.04 -7.50
C ALA A 54 -6.73 -3.98 -8.10
N LYS A 55 -7.75 -4.45 -7.35
CA LYS A 55 -9.15 -4.34 -7.74
C LYS A 55 -9.62 -2.88 -7.81
N GLU A 56 -9.29 -2.07 -6.81
CA GLU A 56 -9.68 -0.66 -6.74
C GLU A 56 -9.14 0.17 -7.92
N VAL A 57 -7.92 -0.11 -8.37
CA VAL A 57 -7.30 0.59 -9.52
C VAL A 57 -7.46 -0.13 -10.86
N PHE A 58 -8.26 -1.20 -10.91
CA PHE A 58 -8.47 -2.03 -12.12
C PHE A 58 -7.17 -2.57 -12.73
N ARG A 59 -6.22 -3.00 -11.88
CA ARG A 59 -4.94 -3.60 -12.27
C ARG A 59 -4.85 -5.05 -11.81
N GLU A 60 -5.67 -5.91 -12.42
CA GLU A 60 -5.76 -7.34 -12.06
C GLU A 60 -4.43 -8.08 -12.19
N GLU A 61 -3.49 -7.60 -13.01
CA GLU A 61 -2.16 -8.19 -13.16
C GLU A 61 -1.31 -8.13 -11.88
N LEU A 62 -1.70 -7.30 -10.91
CA LEU A 62 -1.06 -7.17 -9.61
C LEU A 62 -1.58 -8.16 -8.56
N ILE A 63 -2.72 -8.84 -8.82
CA ILE A 63 -3.33 -9.77 -7.86
C ILE A 63 -2.41 -10.97 -7.65
N GLY A 64 -2.18 -11.34 -6.39
CA GLY A 64 -1.30 -12.45 -6.01
C GLY A 64 0.20 -12.16 -6.15
N LYS A 65 0.59 -10.95 -6.58
CA LYS A 65 1.99 -10.52 -6.64
C LYS A 65 2.41 -9.96 -5.28
N ASN A 66 3.60 -10.34 -4.81
CA ASN A 66 4.21 -9.74 -3.63
C ASN A 66 4.86 -8.39 -3.95
N LEU A 67 5.23 -7.62 -2.92
CA LEU A 67 5.82 -6.28 -3.09
C LEU A 67 7.12 -6.28 -3.90
N ASP A 68 7.95 -7.31 -3.79
CA ASP A 68 9.23 -7.35 -4.50
C ASP A 68 9.04 -7.56 -6.00
N VAL A 69 8.09 -8.41 -6.39
CA VAL A 69 7.69 -8.56 -7.79
C VAL A 69 7.10 -7.26 -8.31
N ILE A 70 6.27 -6.57 -7.53
CA ILE A 70 5.70 -5.28 -7.95
C ILE A 70 6.80 -4.22 -8.16
N ARG A 71 7.80 -4.16 -7.26
CA ARG A 71 8.97 -3.27 -7.41
C ARG A 71 9.82 -3.63 -8.63
N GLN A 72 10.03 -4.91 -8.89
CA GLN A 72 10.92 -5.37 -9.96
C GLN A 72 10.27 -5.26 -11.35
N GLU A 73 9.03 -5.71 -11.50
CA GLU A 73 8.33 -5.77 -12.79
C GLU A 73 7.72 -4.41 -13.16
N TYR A 74 7.22 -3.65 -12.18
CA TYR A 74 6.45 -2.42 -12.44
C TYR A 74 7.13 -1.15 -11.94
N GLY A 75 8.30 -1.26 -11.30
CA GLY A 75 8.98 -0.10 -10.71
C GLY A 75 8.13 0.60 -9.65
N LEU A 76 7.21 -0.11 -9.00
CA LEU A 76 6.21 0.46 -8.12
C LEU A 76 6.35 -0.10 -6.71
N GLU A 77 6.27 0.77 -5.72
CA GLU A 77 6.16 0.38 -4.31
C GLU A 77 4.82 0.88 -3.76
N LEU A 78 4.08 -0.04 -3.16
CA LEU A 78 2.79 0.23 -2.53
C LEU A 78 3.00 0.35 -1.02
N VAL A 79 2.61 1.49 -0.46
CA VAL A 79 2.77 1.78 0.97
C VAL A 79 1.39 2.01 1.60
N PRO A 80 0.85 1.05 2.37
CA PRO A 80 -0.42 1.21 3.05
C PRO A 80 -0.31 2.10 4.29
N HIS A 81 -1.23 3.06 4.39
CA HIS A 81 -1.42 3.93 5.56
C HIS A 81 -2.79 3.66 6.16
N LEU A 82 -2.85 3.14 7.40
CA LEU A 82 -4.11 2.95 8.12
C LEU A 82 -4.70 4.30 8.54
N LEU A 83 -5.97 4.53 8.22
CA LEU A 83 -6.69 5.74 8.63
C LEU A 83 -7.59 5.51 9.84
N SER A 84 -8.40 4.45 9.79
CA SER A 84 -9.39 4.14 10.81
C SER A 84 -9.88 2.70 10.67
N PHE A 85 -10.39 2.17 11.77
CA PHE A 85 -11.31 1.03 11.77
C PHE A 85 -12.74 1.60 11.81
N GLU A 86 -13.69 1.03 11.07
CA GLU A 86 -15.10 1.47 11.11
C GLU A 86 -15.73 1.38 12.50
N ASP A 87 -15.23 0.48 13.36
CA ASP A 87 -15.92 0.12 14.60
C ASP A 87 -15.52 0.90 15.85
N GLU A 88 -14.59 1.86 15.76
CA GLU A 88 -14.30 2.70 16.92
C GLU A 88 -14.16 4.17 16.58
N ASN A 89 -14.83 4.94 17.42
CA ASN A 89 -14.70 6.36 17.74
C ASN A 89 -13.25 6.73 18.13
N ILE A 90 -12.25 6.35 17.33
CA ILE A 90 -10.84 6.65 17.58
C ILE A 90 -10.56 8.01 16.97
N SER A 91 -10.64 8.98 17.87
CA SER A 91 -10.06 10.30 17.71
C SER A 91 -8.63 10.17 17.18
N ARG A 92 -8.42 10.68 15.96
CA ARG A 92 -7.17 11.27 15.47
C ARG A 92 -5.88 10.71 16.08
N GLN A 93 -5.36 9.61 15.54
CA GLN A 93 -3.91 9.43 15.49
C GLN A 93 -3.44 9.73 14.07
N GLU A 94 -3.31 11.03 13.80
CA GLU A 94 -2.68 11.53 12.58
C GLU A 94 -1.22 11.01 12.50
N GLY A 95 -0.92 10.25 11.44
CA GLY A 95 0.32 10.44 10.71
C GLY A 95 1.55 9.59 11.06
N ARG A 96 1.43 8.36 11.57
CA ARG A 96 2.58 7.44 11.65
C ARG A 96 2.47 6.28 10.64
N PRO A 97 3.53 6.01 9.84
CA PRO A 97 3.54 4.86 8.93
C PRO A 97 3.52 3.57 9.74
N PHE A 98 2.51 2.74 9.48
CA PHE A 98 2.40 1.40 10.06
C PHE A 98 3.50 0.53 9.43
N ARG A 99 4.36 -0.06 10.26
CA ARG A 99 5.45 -0.94 9.80
C ARG A 99 4.87 -2.33 9.57
N TRP A 100 4.70 -2.70 8.31
CA TRP A 100 4.28 -4.04 7.91
C TRP A 100 5.54 -4.87 7.70
N GLU A 101 5.66 -6.00 8.40
CA GLU A 101 6.76 -6.94 8.20
C GLU A 101 6.39 -7.83 7.00
N SER A 102 7.23 -7.84 5.96
CA SER A 102 7.17 -8.87 4.93
C SER A 102 7.61 -10.18 5.56
N VAL A 103 6.76 -11.20 5.47
CA VAL A 103 7.15 -12.60 5.70
C VAL A 103 7.73 -13.14 4.41
#